data_AF-A0A0Q6PRB4-F1
#
_entry.id   AF-A0A0Q6PRB4-F1
#
_cell.length_a   1.000
_cell.length_b   1.000
_cell.length_c   1.000
_cell.angle_alpha   90.00
_cell.angle_beta   90.00
_cell.angle_gamma   90.00
#
_symmetry.space_group_name_H-M   'P 1'
#
loop_
_entity.id
_entity.type
_entity.pdbx_description
1 polymer ?
#
loop_
_entity_poly.entity_id
_entity_poly.type
_entity_poly.pdbx_seq_one_letter_code
_entity_poly.pdbx_strand_id
1 'polypeptide(L)'
;MGLVMRSVPEKTFEHWCAMHLSYRYRAHLQMWWPSSTADIDVAGGPLAPGKRVWLELKTTEWNAKKNRHDLYIDLAQLYAYGMNPIPDYYVFPVPPWVDVLGVGGSQTWLSGLDRTSIAYQSQSGDLWFAEWTVVVSGKVLRRALRAELAALPTLLPPKKPMRLAEINGGALAWIPGALQGVQLTGWRDFWVQMETCGDAFDRTAEFLLPVGELSGSSTASHIELIAAVRRIRAGQNRSFDYRAYPRDELNAWVPDDDGVYTRAPTAGRELAEGFQWDTDSDRVLSLLGAGVLDPA
;
A
#
# COMPACT_ATOMS: atom_id res chain seq x y z
N MET A 1 33.55 -3.45 -3.70
CA MET A 1 32.09 -3.30 -3.93
C MET A 1 31.80 -1.81 -4.11
N GLY A 2 30.98 -1.40 -5.09
CA GLY A 2 30.58 0.01 -5.17
C GLY A 2 29.57 0.30 -4.07
N LEU A 3 29.62 1.47 -3.43
CA LEU A 3 28.60 1.90 -2.48
C LEU A 3 27.25 1.93 -3.20
N VAL A 4 26.33 1.08 -2.77
CA VAL A 4 24.92 1.18 -3.12
C VAL A 4 24.33 2.14 -2.11
N MET A 5 23.74 3.23 -2.60
CA MET A 5 23.15 4.28 -1.76
C MET A 5 21.68 4.41 -2.12
N ARG A 6 20.82 4.52 -1.11
CA ARG A 6 19.39 4.75 -1.33
C ARG A 6 19.19 6.06 -2.09
N SER A 7 18.51 5.98 -3.23
CA SER A 7 18.22 7.14 -4.08
C SER A 7 17.30 8.13 -3.38
N VAL A 8 16.25 7.61 -2.73
CA VAL A 8 15.39 8.37 -1.81
C VAL A 8 15.58 7.74 -0.43
N PRO A 9 15.90 8.50 0.62
CA PRO A 9 15.93 7.97 1.97
C PRO A 9 14.55 7.41 2.36
N GLU A 10 14.53 6.17 2.82
CA GLU A 10 13.32 5.40 3.14
C GLU A 10 12.38 6.11 4.10
N LYS A 11 12.88 6.51 5.27
CA LYS A 11 12.09 7.25 6.28
C LYS A 11 11.54 8.56 5.75
N THR A 12 12.25 9.21 4.83
CA THR A 12 11.77 10.43 4.17
C THR A 12 10.58 10.12 3.28
N PHE A 13 10.67 9.06 2.47
CA PHE A 13 9.59 8.65 1.57
C PHE A 13 8.33 8.17 2.32
N GLU A 14 8.51 7.38 3.39
CA GLU A 14 7.42 7.01 4.31
C GLU A 14 6.72 8.23 4.89
N HIS A 15 7.50 9.18 5.39
CA HIS A 15 6.97 10.39 5.99
C HIS A 15 6.14 11.20 4.97
N TRP A 16 6.62 11.32 3.73
CA TRP A 16 5.89 12.03 2.67
C TRP A 16 4.57 11.35 2.33
N CYS A 17 4.58 10.02 2.19
CA CYS A 17 3.36 9.26 1.96
C CYS A 17 2.38 9.43 3.12
N ALA A 18 2.81 9.20 4.36
CA ALA A 18 1.97 9.32 5.56
C ALA A 18 1.36 10.72 5.72
N MET A 19 2.15 11.77 5.47
CA MET A 19 1.65 13.15 5.52
C MET A 19 0.64 13.43 4.42
N HIS A 20 0.92 13.02 3.18
CA HIS A 20 -0.03 13.22 2.08
C HIS A 20 -1.38 12.61 2.41
N LEU A 21 -1.40 11.37 2.91
CA LEU A 21 -2.64 10.71 3.31
C LEU A 21 -3.32 11.42 4.48
N SER A 22 -2.55 11.81 5.50
CA SER A 22 -3.08 12.54 6.65
C SER A 22 -3.72 13.87 6.24
N TYR A 23 -3.13 14.62 5.31
CA TYR A 23 -3.72 15.86 4.82
C TYR A 23 -4.93 15.63 3.90
N ARG A 24 -4.86 14.60 3.05
CA ARG A 24 -5.94 14.26 2.12
C ARG A 24 -7.21 13.83 2.86
N TYR A 25 -7.07 12.97 3.87
CA TYR A 25 -8.20 12.32 4.54
C TYR A 25 -8.48 12.83 5.95
N ARG A 26 -7.56 13.59 6.56
CA ARG A 26 -7.69 14.19 7.89
C ARG A 26 -8.16 13.18 8.93
N ALA A 27 -9.28 13.46 9.61
CA ALA A 27 -9.85 12.64 10.66
C ALA A 27 -10.47 11.31 10.17
N HIS A 28 -10.53 11.08 8.85
CA HIS A 28 -11.11 9.87 8.26
C HIS A 28 -10.07 8.79 7.92
N LEU A 29 -8.79 9.05 8.18
CA LEU A 29 -7.71 8.08 8.00
C LEU A 29 -7.22 7.58 9.34
N GLN A 30 -7.05 6.26 9.43
CA GLN A 30 -6.26 5.64 10.50
C GLN A 30 -5.11 4.87 9.85
N MET A 31 -3.88 5.20 10.24
CA MET A 31 -2.67 4.52 9.80
C MET A 31 -2.05 3.78 10.98
N TRP A 32 -1.56 2.57 10.73
CA TRP A 32 -0.85 1.79 11.73
C TRP A 32 0.23 0.92 11.11
N TRP A 33 1.21 0.59 11.94
CA TRP A 33 2.38 -0.20 11.59
C TRP A 33 2.29 -1.54 12.32
N PRO A 34 2.52 -2.68 11.65
CA PRO A 34 2.59 -3.97 12.33
C PRO A 34 3.74 -3.95 13.34
N SER A 35 3.44 -4.24 14.61
CA SER A 35 4.33 -4.04 15.77
C SER A 35 5.24 -5.23 16.07
N SER A 36 5.47 -6.15 15.14
CA SER A 36 6.39 -7.26 15.40
C SER A 36 7.76 -6.69 15.75
N THR A 37 8.10 -6.76 17.05
CA THR A 37 9.26 -6.15 17.73
C THR A 37 9.29 -4.62 17.90
N ALA A 38 8.17 -3.91 17.78
CA ALA A 38 8.13 -2.48 18.10
C ALA A 38 8.13 -2.24 19.62
N ASP A 39 8.80 -1.18 20.08
CA ASP A 39 8.77 -0.73 21.49
C ASP A 39 7.35 -0.37 21.97
N ILE A 40 6.43 -0.12 21.03
CA ILE A 40 5.04 0.19 21.26
C ILE A 40 4.20 -0.85 20.53
N ASP A 41 3.60 -1.75 21.31
CA ASP A 41 2.60 -2.68 20.79
C ASP A 41 1.29 -1.94 20.54
N VAL A 42 1.09 -1.48 19.30
CA VAL A 42 -0.21 -1.00 18.84
C VAL A 42 -1.06 -2.22 18.47
N ALA A 43 -1.36 -3.06 19.46
CA ALA A 43 -2.21 -4.23 19.31
C ALA A 43 -3.65 -3.78 19.04
N GLY A 44 -3.96 -3.56 17.76
CA GLY A 44 -5.29 -3.18 17.35
C GLY A 44 -5.25 -2.37 16.08
N GLY A 45 -5.48 -3.02 14.94
CA GLY A 45 -5.94 -2.30 13.77
C GLY A 45 -7.19 -1.48 14.12
N PRO A 46 -7.42 -0.36 13.42
CA PRO A 46 -8.52 0.55 13.63
C PRO A 46 -9.86 -0.18 13.52
N LEU A 47 -10.71 0.07 14.50
CA LEU A 47 -12.04 -0.51 14.65
C LEU A 47 -13.07 0.53 14.19
N ALA A 48 -13.01 0.90 12.91
CA ALA A 48 -13.98 1.81 12.32
C ALA A 48 -14.49 1.24 10.99
N PRO A 49 -15.79 1.42 10.67
CA PRO A 49 -16.31 1.07 9.38
C PRO A 49 -15.60 1.80 8.24
N GLY A 50 -15.17 1.07 7.22
CA GLY A 50 -14.37 1.64 6.14
C GLY A 50 -13.65 0.60 5.28
N LYS A 51 -12.72 1.08 4.46
CA LYS A 51 -11.84 0.27 3.63
C LYS A 51 -10.45 0.15 4.22
N ARG A 52 -9.90 -1.06 4.23
CA ARG A 52 -8.58 -1.39 4.75
C ARG A 52 -7.68 -1.96 3.66
N VAL A 53 -6.45 -1.44 3.57
CA VAL A 53 -5.41 -1.89 2.61
C VAL A 53 -4.00 -1.77 3.18
N TRP A 54 -3.10 -2.68 2.82
CA TRP A 54 -1.68 -2.59 3.10
C TRP A 54 -0.93 -1.83 2.03
N LEU A 55 -0.07 -0.90 2.44
CA LEU A 55 0.93 -0.26 1.59
C LEU A 55 2.31 -0.74 2.03
N GLU A 56 3.00 -1.39 1.11
CA GLU A 56 4.42 -1.73 1.24
C GLU A 56 5.22 -0.67 0.50
N LEU A 57 5.89 0.20 1.26
CA LEU A 57 6.69 1.28 0.66
C LEU A 57 8.08 0.74 0.39
N LYS A 58 8.51 0.84 -0.87
CA LYS A 58 9.87 0.48 -1.27
C LYS A 58 10.63 1.72 -1.69
N THR A 59 11.93 1.65 -1.60
CA THR A 59 12.83 2.65 -2.16
C THR A 59 13.67 2.06 -3.28
N THR A 60 14.27 2.95 -4.07
CA THR A 60 15.18 2.57 -5.15
C THR A 60 16.62 2.80 -4.71
N GLU A 61 17.52 1.93 -5.16
CA GLU A 61 18.94 2.00 -4.87
C GLU A 61 19.70 2.63 -6.04
N TRP A 62 20.50 3.66 -5.79
CA TRP A 62 21.34 4.29 -6.80
C TRP A 62 22.54 3.40 -7.13
N ASN A 63 22.69 3.05 -8.41
CA ASN A 63 23.81 2.29 -8.95
C ASN A 63 24.76 3.22 -9.72
N ALA A 64 25.71 3.83 -9.01
CA ALA A 64 26.66 4.78 -9.59
C ALA A 64 27.47 4.19 -10.78
N LYS A 65 27.74 2.88 -10.78
CA LYS A 65 28.48 2.23 -11.87
C LYS A 65 27.68 2.14 -13.16
N LYS A 66 26.37 1.94 -13.04
CA LYS A 66 25.46 1.78 -14.19
C LYS A 66 24.67 3.06 -14.49
N ASN A 67 24.90 4.11 -13.70
CA ASN A 67 24.23 5.40 -13.79
C ASN A 67 22.70 5.27 -13.86
N ARG A 68 22.11 4.51 -12.94
CA ARG A 68 20.65 4.26 -12.87
C ARG A 68 20.20 3.94 -11.46
N HIS A 69 18.90 3.98 -11.22
CA HIS A 69 18.30 3.44 -10.02
C HIS A 69 17.86 1.99 -10.26
N ASP A 70 18.11 1.11 -9.29
CA ASP A 70 17.66 -0.28 -9.29
C ASP A 70 16.54 -0.43 -8.24
N LEU A 71 15.41 -1.02 -8.62
CA LEU A 71 14.27 -1.29 -7.73
C LEU A 71 14.28 -2.75 -7.27
N TYR A 72 14.11 -2.98 -5.97
CA TYR A 72 14.08 -4.32 -5.37
C TYR A 72 12.81 -4.54 -4.54
N ILE A 73 12.41 -5.81 -4.42
CA ILE A 73 11.46 -6.28 -3.42
C ILE A 73 12.01 -7.49 -2.69
N ASP A 74 11.38 -7.87 -1.58
CA ASP A 74 11.61 -9.17 -0.94
C ASP A 74 10.51 -10.16 -1.38
N LEU A 75 10.91 -11.27 -2.01
CA LEU A 75 10.00 -12.32 -2.43
C LEU A 75 9.37 -13.07 -1.25
N ALA A 76 10.09 -13.24 -0.15
CA ALA A 76 9.56 -13.91 1.05
C ALA A 76 8.42 -13.08 1.65
N GLN A 77 8.61 -11.76 1.72
CA GLN A 77 7.60 -10.81 2.14
C GLN A 77 6.40 -10.78 1.19
N LEU A 78 6.61 -10.72 -0.13
CA LEU A 78 5.53 -10.76 -1.13
C LEU A 78 4.66 -12.02 -0.99
N TYR A 79 5.29 -13.16 -0.74
CA TYR A 79 4.60 -14.42 -0.47
C TYR A 79 3.79 -14.35 0.84
N ALA A 80 4.41 -13.89 1.93
CA ALA A 80 3.76 -13.78 3.23
C ALA A 80 2.55 -12.84 3.21
N TYR A 81 2.63 -11.71 2.49
CA TYR A 81 1.47 -10.83 2.29
C TYR A 81 0.35 -11.50 1.50
N GLY A 82 0.68 -12.33 0.51
CA GLY A 82 -0.32 -13.12 -0.23
C GLY A 82 -1.12 -14.10 0.63
N MET A 83 -0.62 -14.46 1.81
CA MET A 83 -1.34 -15.32 2.76
C MET A 83 -2.33 -14.55 3.65
N ASN A 84 -2.31 -13.22 3.59
CA ASN A 84 -3.18 -12.38 4.38
C ASN A 84 -4.44 -11.97 3.59
N PRO A 85 -5.59 -11.84 4.27
CA PRO A 85 -6.84 -11.43 3.63
C PRO A 85 -6.86 -9.94 3.25
N ILE A 86 -6.00 -9.13 3.86
CA ILE A 86 -5.91 -7.70 3.59
C ILE A 86 -5.16 -7.52 2.27
N PRO A 87 -5.78 -6.85 1.26
CA PRO A 87 -5.09 -6.54 0.02
C PRO A 87 -3.88 -5.64 0.25
N ASP A 88 -2.75 -6.02 -0.33
CA ASP A 88 -1.47 -5.32 -0.28
C ASP A 88 -1.12 -4.64 -1.60
N TYR A 89 -0.49 -3.47 -1.50
CA TYR A 89 -0.08 -2.64 -2.61
C TYR A 89 1.36 -2.19 -2.40
N TYR A 90 2.20 -2.39 -3.40
CA TYR A 90 3.59 -1.95 -3.39
C TYR A 90 3.68 -0.54 -3.97
N VAL A 91 4.33 0.34 -3.23
CA VAL A 91 4.49 1.76 -3.56
C VAL A 91 5.96 2.00 -3.92
N PHE A 92 6.20 2.48 -5.13
CA PHE A 92 7.54 2.67 -5.68
C PHE A 92 7.76 4.13 -6.06
N PRO A 93 8.85 4.77 -5.60
CA PRO A 93 9.32 6.00 -6.22
C PRO A 93 9.92 5.67 -7.60
N VAL A 94 9.69 6.54 -8.58
CA VAL A 94 10.27 6.47 -9.93
C VAL A 94 11.08 7.75 -10.17
N PRO A 95 12.29 7.87 -9.60
CA PRO A 95 13.04 9.12 -9.61
C PRO A 95 13.25 9.69 -11.04
N PRO A 96 12.76 10.91 -11.33
CA PRO A 96 13.03 11.61 -12.59
C PRO A 96 14.46 12.15 -12.69
N TRP A 97 15.24 12.10 -11.61
CA TRP A 97 16.62 12.58 -11.56
C TRP A 97 17.66 11.47 -11.66
N VAL A 98 18.92 11.88 -11.76
CA VAL A 98 20.11 11.03 -11.69
C VAL A 98 20.76 11.20 -10.32
N ASP A 99 21.37 10.15 -9.77
CA ASP A 99 22.03 10.12 -8.46
C ASP A 99 21.08 10.16 -7.25
N VAL A 100 21.64 10.12 -6.05
CA VAL A 100 20.92 10.22 -4.78
C VAL A 100 20.25 11.58 -4.64
N LEU A 101 19.03 11.61 -4.12
CA LEU A 101 18.24 12.82 -3.93
C LEU A 101 19.02 13.90 -3.16
N GLY A 102 18.99 15.11 -3.75
CA GLY A 102 19.75 16.32 -3.47
C GLY A 102 21.27 16.21 -3.44
N VAL A 103 21.85 15.19 -4.07
CA VAL A 103 23.26 15.14 -4.46
C VAL A 103 23.38 15.32 -5.97
N GLY A 104 24.40 16.06 -6.42
CA GLY A 104 24.77 16.14 -7.84
C GLY A 104 23.59 16.50 -8.76
N GLY A 105 23.29 15.62 -9.72
CA GLY A 105 22.27 15.85 -10.74
C GLY A 105 20.85 16.06 -10.19
N SER A 106 20.54 15.49 -9.03
CA SER A 106 19.24 15.72 -8.39
C SER A 106 19.11 17.13 -7.78
N GLN A 107 20.20 17.83 -7.43
CA GLN A 107 20.12 19.24 -7.01
C GLN A 107 19.71 20.14 -8.17
N THR A 108 20.21 19.85 -9.37
CA THR A 108 19.79 20.56 -10.59
C THR A 108 18.31 20.33 -10.87
N TRP A 109 17.85 19.07 -10.75
CA TRP A 109 16.43 18.74 -10.92
C TRP A 109 15.53 19.47 -9.91
N LEU A 110 15.95 19.56 -8.64
CA LEU A 110 15.22 20.28 -7.60
C LEU A 110 15.03 21.78 -7.90
N SER A 111 15.77 22.37 -8.86
CA SER A 111 15.66 23.78 -9.26
C SER A 111 15.70 24.76 -8.07
N GLY A 112 16.53 24.46 -7.07
CA GLY A 112 16.68 25.28 -5.87
C GLY A 112 15.61 25.09 -4.80
N LEU A 113 14.64 24.19 -5.00
CA LEU A 113 13.74 23.77 -3.92
C LEU A 113 14.48 22.96 -2.87
N ASP A 114 14.11 23.18 -1.60
CA ASP A 114 14.53 22.29 -0.54
C ASP A 114 13.89 20.91 -0.70
N ARG A 115 14.61 19.85 -0.38
CA ARG A 115 14.14 18.46 -0.53
C ARG A 115 12.85 18.22 0.25
N THR A 116 12.64 18.87 1.39
CA THR A 116 11.41 18.70 2.16
C THR A 116 10.20 19.32 1.46
N SER A 117 10.41 20.33 0.61
CA SER A 117 9.34 21.03 -0.10
C SER A 117 8.62 20.13 -1.10
N ILE A 118 9.32 19.14 -1.68
CA ILE A 118 8.75 18.23 -2.68
C ILE A 118 7.70 17.28 -2.09
N ALA A 119 7.58 17.20 -0.76
CA ALA A 119 6.52 16.46 -0.08
C ALA A 119 5.18 17.22 -0.07
N TYR A 120 5.25 18.55 0.02
CA TYR A 120 4.11 19.40 0.38
C TYR A 120 3.59 20.25 -0.77
N GLN A 121 4.46 20.64 -1.70
CA GLN A 121 4.10 21.59 -2.74
C GLN A 121 3.46 20.88 -3.93
N SER A 122 2.19 20.49 -3.84
CA SER A 122 1.46 19.94 -5.00
C SER A 122 1.41 20.90 -6.20
N GLN A 123 1.57 22.20 -5.96
CA GLN A 123 1.70 23.24 -6.98
C GLN A 123 3.07 23.23 -7.70
N SER A 124 4.07 22.52 -7.17
CA SER A 124 5.39 22.37 -7.81
C SER A 124 5.35 21.45 -9.05
N GLY A 125 4.17 20.96 -9.43
CA GLY A 125 3.96 20.13 -10.61
C GLY A 125 4.79 18.85 -10.52
N ASP A 126 5.56 18.59 -11.57
CA ASP A 126 6.38 17.38 -11.76
C ASP A 126 7.43 17.16 -10.65
N LEU A 127 7.70 18.15 -9.80
CA LEU A 127 8.60 18.02 -8.65
C LEU A 127 7.93 17.33 -7.46
N TRP A 128 6.60 17.42 -7.34
CA TRP A 128 5.85 16.86 -6.22
C TRP A 128 5.95 15.33 -6.19
N PHE A 129 6.20 14.75 -5.01
CA PHE A 129 6.50 13.32 -4.90
C PHE A 129 5.42 12.40 -5.49
N ALA A 130 4.17 12.85 -5.42
CA ALA A 130 3.02 12.12 -5.93
C ALA A 130 3.03 11.96 -7.46
N GLU A 131 3.73 12.81 -8.20
CA GLU A 131 3.82 12.75 -9.67
C GLU A 131 4.75 11.64 -10.16
N TRP A 132 5.78 11.32 -9.38
CA TRP A 132 6.76 10.29 -9.72
C TRP A 132 6.66 9.05 -8.83
N THR A 133 5.59 8.92 -8.05
CA THR A 133 5.32 7.72 -7.24
C THR A 133 4.26 6.85 -7.93
N VAL A 134 4.52 5.55 -8.02
CA VAL A 134 3.60 4.57 -8.62
C VAL A 134 3.23 3.49 -7.62
N VAL A 135 2.09 2.87 -7.86
CA VAL A 135 1.50 1.81 -7.03
C VAL A 135 1.20 0.59 -7.89
N VAL A 136 1.49 -0.59 -7.36
CA VAL A 136 1.21 -1.89 -7.98
C VAL A 136 0.54 -2.81 -6.97
N SER A 137 -0.53 -3.48 -7.36
CA SER A 137 -1.16 -4.50 -6.51
C SER A 137 -0.20 -5.66 -6.25
N GLY A 138 -0.09 -6.09 -4.99
CA GLY A 138 0.65 -7.28 -4.60
C GLY A 138 0.11 -8.54 -5.29
N LYS A 139 -1.20 -8.61 -5.55
CA LYS A 139 -1.82 -9.72 -6.31
C LYS A 139 -1.26 -9.78 -7.74
N VAL A 140 -1.14 -8.63 -8.40
CA VAL A 140 -0.54 -8.53 -9.74
C VAL A 140 0.93 -8.95 -9.72
N LEU A 141 1.70 -8.48 -8.74
CA LEU A 141 3.11 -8.88 -8.58
C LEU A 141 3.26 -10.37 -8.30
N ARG A 142 2.44 -10.96 -7.43
CA ARG A 142 2.45 -12.40 -7.14
C ARG A 142 2.12 -13.23 -8.37
N ARG A 143 1.13 -12.80 -9.17
CA ARG A 143 0.77 -13.46 -10.43
C ARG A 143 1.92 -13.41 -11.43
N ALA A 144 2.55 -12.24 -11.59
CA ALA A 144 3.71 -12.07 -12.45
C ALA A 144 4.89 -12.93 -11.97
N LEU A 145 5.20 -12.93 -10.68
CA LEU A 145 6.36 -13.61 -10.09
C LEU A 145 6.05 -15.05 -9.64
N ARG A 146 5.03 -15.68 -10.23
CA ARG A 146 4.55 -17.00 -9.78
C ARG A 146 5.64 -18.06 -9.80
N ALA A 147 6.52 -18.05 -10.81
CA ALA A 147 7.60 -19.02 -10.94
C ALA A 147 8.67 -18.81 -9.85
N GLU A 148 9.03 -17.56 -9.59
CA GLU A 148 10.00 -17.16 -8.58
C GLU A 148 9.52 -17.45 -7.17
N LEU A 149 8.21 -17.24 -6.92
CA LEU A 149 7.55 -17.55 -5.66
C LEU A 149 7.43 -19.07 -5.45
N ALA A 150 7.09 -19.84 -6.49
CA ALA A 150 7.05 -21.30 -6.41
C ALA A 150 8.43 -21.94 -6.14
N ALA A 151 9.50 -21.24 -6.49
CA ALA A 151 10.88 -21.64 -6.20
C ALA A 151 11.38 -21.21 -4.80
N LEU A 152 10.52 -20.62 -3.96
CA LEU A 152 10.87 -20.38 -2.56
C LEU A 152 10.92 -21.71 -1.78
N PRO A 153 11.89 -21.89 -0.86
CA PRO A 153 11.88 -23.01 0.07
C PRO A 153 10.57 -23.06 0.86
N THR A 154 10.11 -24.26 1.22
CA THR A 154 8.87 -24.49 1.97
C THR A 154 8.87 -23.89 3.38
N LEU A 155 10.05 -23.68 3.96
CA LEU A 155 10.22 -22.88 5.17
C LEU A 155 10.49 -21.45 4.75
N LEU A 156 9.62 -20.53 5.16
CA LEU A 156 9.72 -19.09 4.86
C LEU A 156 11.15 -18.59 5.13
N PRO A 157 11.92 -18.21 4.10
CA PRO A 157 13.26 -17.69 4.30
C PRO A 157 13.20 -16.26 4.89
N PRO A 158 14.22 -15.82 5.65
CA PRO A 158 14.18 -14.54 6.36
C PRO A 158 14.14 -13.31 5.45
N LYS A 159 14.79 -13.36 4.27
CA LYS A 159 14.76 -12.30 3.24
C LYS A 159 15.29 -12.85 1.92
N LYS A 160 14.60 -12.61 0.80
CA LYS A 160 15.07 -12.97 -0.55
C LYS A 160 14.90 -11.77 -1.49
N PRO A 161 15.87 -10.85 -1.53
CA PRO A 161 15.80 -9.67 -2.37
C PRO A 161 15.84 -10.07 -3.85
N MET A 162 14.91 -9.53 -4.64
CA MET A 162 14.85 -9.65 -6.08
C MET A 162 14.77 -8.27 -6.69
N ARG A 163 15.61 -8.01 -7.69
CA ARG A 163 15.52 -6.79 -8.49
C ARG A 163 14.33 -6.91 -9.43
N LEU A 164 13.46 -5.91 -9.46
CA LEU A 164 12.28 -5.89 -10.34
C LEU A 164 12.47 -5.01 -11.56
N ALA A 165 13.11 -3.86 -11.40
CA ALA A 165 13.17 -2.84 -12.44
C ALA A 165 14.47 -2.04 -12.38
N GLU A 166 14.73 -1.38 -13.49
CA GLU A 166 15.74 -0.35 -13.66
C GLU A 166 15.02 0.96 -13.95
N ILE A 167 15.44 2.07 -13.34
CA ILE A 167 14.84 3.40 -13.56
C ILE A 167 15.93 4.36 -14.03
N ASN A 168 15.67 5.04 -15.13
CA ASN A 168 16.58 6.03 -15.71
C ASN A 168 15.80 7.28 -16.13
N GLY A 169 16.04 8.40 -15.45
CA GLY A 169 15.38 9.68 -15.76
C GLY A 169 13.85 9.60 -15.76
N GLY A 170 13.27 8.89 -14.78
CA GLY A 170 11.81 8.71 -14.67
C GLY A 170 11.23 7.59 -15.52
N ALA A 171 12.01 6.98 -16.42
CA ALA A 171 11.57 5.81 -17.18
C ALA A 171 11.80 4.53 -16.37
N LEU A 172 10.71 3.86 -15.97
CA LEU A 172 10.75 2.54 -15.33
C LEU A 172 10.76 1.45 -16.40
N ALA A 173 11.82 0.63 -16.39
CA ALA A 173 11.94 -0.56 -17.22
C ALA A 173 11.96 -1.80 -16.34
N TRP A 174 10.90 -2.61 -16.42
CA TRP A 174 10.89 -3.93 -15.79
C TRP A 174 12.04 -4.77 -16.32
N ILE A 175 12.68 -5.55 -15.44
CA ILE A 175 13.61 -6.58 -15.89
C ILE A 175 12.82 -7.55 -16.78
N PRO A 176 13.32 -7.88 -17.99
CA PRO A 176 12.61 -8.73 -18.94
C PRO A 176 12.09 -10.02 -18.30
N GLY A 177 10.86 -10.41 -18.61
CA GLY A 177 10.20 -11.58 -18.04
C GLY A 177 8.73 -11.30 -17.72
N ALA A 178 8.22 -12.00 -16.70
CA ALA A 178 6.80 -12.02 -16.36
C ALA A 178 6.22 -10.70 -15.82
N LEU A 179 7.06 -9.67 -15.61
CA LEU A 179 6.65 -8.33 -15.21
C LEU A 179 6.27 -7.43 -16.41
N GLN A 180 6.51 -7.88 -17.64
CA GLN A 180 6.06 -7.15 -18.84
C GLN A 180 4.52 -7.10 -18.88
N GLY A 181 3.97 -5.89 -18.93
CA GLY A 181 2.52 -5.67 -18.92
C GLY A 181 1.91 -5.48 -17.53
N VAL A 182 2.71 -5.48 -16.45
CA VAL A 182 2.24 -5.05 -15.14
C VAL A 182 1.83 -3.59 -15.22
N GLN A 183 0.53 -3.34 -14.97
CA GLN A 183 -0.02 -1.99 -14.96
C GLN A 183 0.44 -1.24 -13.70
N LEU A 184 1.05 -0.08 -13.92
CA LEU A 184 1.37 0.88 -12.88
C LEU A 184 0.20 1.85 -12.74
N THR A 185 -0.17 2.17 -11.50
CA THR A 185 -1.10 3.26 -11.21
C THR A 185 -0.32 4.40 -10.57
N GLY A 186 -0.47 5.63 -11.06
CA GLY A 186 0.13 6.80 -10.41
C GLY A 186 -0.44 6.96 -9.00
N TRP A 187 0.37 7.44 -8.05
CA TRP A 187 -0.02 7.60 -6.65
C TRP A 187 -1.30 8.43 -6.48
N ARG A 188 -1.45 9.52 -7.24
CA ARG A 188 -2.66 10.35 -7.24
C ARG A 188 -3.89 9.58 -7.68
N ASP A 189 -3.79 8.90 -8.81
CA ASP A 189 -4.89 8.14 -9.41
C ASP A 189 -5.29 6.97 -8.54
N PHE A 190 -4.31 6.31 -7.90
CA PHE A 190 -4.56 5.26 -6.94
C PHE A 190 -5.48 5.74 -5.82
N TRP A 191 -5.21 6.91 -5.21
CA TRP A 191 -6.05 7.42 -4.13
C TRP A 191 -7.42 7.92 -4.57
N VAL A 192 -7.54 8.45 -5.79
CA VAL A 192 -8.86 8.73 -6.40
C VAL A 192 -9.67 7.44 -6.54
N GLN A 193 -9.04 6.35 -6.95
CA GLN A 193 -9.71 5.05 -7.07
C GLN A 193 -10.05 4.46 -5.70
N MET A 194 -9.16 4.57 -4.71
CA MET A 194 -9.37 4.07 -3.35
C MET A 194 -10.52 4.79 -2.61
N GLU A 195 -10.92 5.97 -3.05
CA GLU A 195 -12.13 6.65 -2.56
C GLU A 195 -13.40 5.94 -3.06
N THR A 196 -13.43 5.44 -4.29
CA THR A 196 -14.57 4.69 -4.84
C THR A 196 -14.71 3.32 -4.20
N CYS A 197 -15.91 2.76 -4.03
CA CYS A 197 -16.12 1.43 -3.44
C CYS A 197 -15.51 0.23 -4.21
N GLY A 198 -14.56 0.46 -5.12
CA GLY A 198 -13.85 -0.53 -5.92
C GLY A 198 -14.50 -0.78 -7.27
N ASP A 199 -13.78 -1.42 -8.18
CA ASP A 199 -14.32 -2.16 -9.31
C ASP A 199 -14.18 -3.66 -9.05
N ALA A 200 -14.97 -4.49 -9.73
CA ALA A 200 -15.02 -5.93 -9.44
C ALA A 200 -13.72 -6.69 -9.76
N PHE A 201 -12.72 -6.10 -10.43
CA PHE A 201 -11.73 -6.89 -11.16
C PHE A 201 -10.25 -6.73 -10.78
N ASP A 202 -9.79 -5.67 -10.10
CA ASP A 202 -8.37 -5.65 -9.67
C ASP A 202 -8.04 -4.73 -8.48
N ARG A 203 -8.99 -3.95 -7.98
CA ARG A 203 -8.74 -2.88 -6.98
C ARG A 203 -9.37 -3.21 -5.64
N THR A 204 -8.93 -4.35 -5.12
CA THR A 204 -9.52 -4.97 -3.94
C THR A 204 -9.14 -4.21 -2.67
N ALA A 205 -10.13 -3.92 -1.85
CA ALA A 205 -9.95 -3.50 -0.47
C ALA A 205 -10.76 -4.45 0.41
N GLU A 206 -10.29 -4.66 1.64
CA GLU A 206 -11.15 -5.29 2.63
C GLU A 206 -12.08 -4.23 3.21
N PHE A 207 -13.36 -4.55 3.33
CA PHE A 207 -14.34 -3.68 3.97
C PHE A 207 -14.60 -4.14 5.40
N LEU A 208 -14.48 -3.23 6.35
CA LEU A 208 -14.94 -3.40 7.71
C LEU A 208 -16.33 -2.78 7.82
N LEU A 209 -17.33 -3.59 8.15
CA LEU A 209 -18.72 -3.15 8.24
C LEU A 209 -19.35 -3.62 9.56
N PRO A 210 -20.24 -2.84 10.18
CA PRO A 210 -21.01 -3.28 11.33
C PRO A 210 -21.74 -4.60 11.10
N VAL A 211 -21.81 -5.43 12.14
CA VAL A 211 -22.60 -6.67 12.13
C VAL A 211 -24.05 -6.35 11.78
N GLY A 212 -24.61 -7.11 10.83
CA GLY A 212 -25.99 -6.93 10.36
C GLY A 212 -26.14 -6.03 9.12
N GLU A 213 -25.11 -5.29 8.71
CA GLU A 213 -25.19 -4.45 7.50
C GLU A 213 -25.36 -5.24 6.21
N LEU A 214 -24.81 -6.44 6.16
CA LEU A 214 -25.00 -7.40 5.07
C LEU A 214 -25.75 -8.61 5.65
N SER A 215 -27.04 -8.70 5.31
CA SER A 215 -28.01 -9.58 5.95
C SER A 215 -27.69 -11.05 5.70
N GLY A 216 -27.45 -11.85 6.75
CA GLY A 216 -27.56 -13.32 6.80
C GLY A 216 -26.68 -14.18 5.87
N SER A 217 -26.12 -13.61 4.80
CA SER A 217 -25.34 -14.31 3.78
C SER A 217 -23.87 -14.40 4.19
N SER A 218 -23.22 -15.48 3.75
CA SER A 218 -21.77 -15.65 3.83
C SER A 218 -21.03 -14.88 2.72
N THR A 219 -21.77 -14.46 1.69
CA THR A 219 -21.28 -13.70 0.54
C THR A 219 -22.08 -12.41 0.33
N ALA A 220 -21.47 -11.43 -0.32
CA ALA A 220 -22.11 -10.19 -0.73
C ALA A 220 -21.59 -9.76 -2.09
N SER A 221 -22.49 -9.29 -2.94
CA SER A 221 -22.14 -8.61 -4.18
C SER A 221 -21.55 -7.23 -3.89
N HIS A 222 -20.82 -6.71 -4.88
CA HIS A 222 -20.29 -5.33 -4.83
C HIS A 222 -21.40 -4.28 -4.65
N ILE A 223 -22.57 -4.48 -5.25
CA ILE A 223 -23.73 -3.58 -5.12
C ILE A 223 -24.25 -3.56 -3.67
N GLU A 224 -24.32 -4.72 -3.01
CA GLU A 224 -24.75 -4.81 -1.62
C GLU A 224 -23.78 -4.09 -0.68
N LEU A 225 -22.47 -4.17 -0.95
CA LEU A 225 -21.45 -3.42 -0.23
C LEU A 225 -21.60 -1.91 -0.40
N ILE A 226 -21.80 -1.45 -1.63
CA ILE A 226 -22.06 -0.02 -1.92
C ILE A 226 -23.28 0.44 -1.12
N ALA A 227 -24.36 -0.35 -1.11
CA ALA A 227 -25.56 -0.02 -0.35
C ALA A 227 -25.30 0.03 1.16
N ALA A 228 -24.50 -0.89 1.71
CA ALA A 228 -24.10 -0.88 3.12
C ALA A 228 -23.26 0.36 3.47
N VAL A 229 -22.25 0.69 2.67
CA VAL A 229 -21.43 1.89 2.88
C VAL A 229 -22.28 3.17 2.82
N ARG A 230 -23.23 3.24 1.87
CA ARG A 230 -24.19 4.37 1.78
C ARG A 230 -25.03 4.50 3.05
N ARG A 231 -25.56 3.40 3.60
CA ARG A 231 -26.34 3.42 4.84
C ARG A 231 -25.52 3.90 6.02
N ILE A 232 -24.31 3.36 6.18
CA ILE A 232 -23.37 3.78 7.23
C ILE A 232 -23.10 5.28 7.12
N ARG A 233 -22.77 5.77 5.92
CA ARG A 233 -22.52 7.20 5.67
C ARG A 233 -23.74 8.08 5.94
N ALA A 234 -24.95 7.64 5.60
CA ALA A 234 -26.17 8.36 5.90
C ALA A 234 -26.46 8.41 7.42
N GLY A 235 -26.15 7.34 8.15
CA GLY A 235 -26.25 7.27 9.60
C GLY A 235 -25.20 8.12 10.34
N GLN A 236 -24.05 8.37 9.71
CA GLN A 236 -22.90 9.10 10.27
C GLN A 236 -23.12 10.61 10.52
N ASN A 237 -24.22 11.21 10.03
CA ASN A 237 -24.58 12.61 10.34
C ASN A 237 -24.90 12.86 11.83
N ARG A 238 -24.91 11.82 12.67
CA ARG A 238 -24.98 11.92 14.14
C ARG A 238 -23.60 11.60 14.72
N SER A 239 -22.78 12.63 14.96
CA SER A 239 -21.55 12.59 15.80
C SER A 239 -20.85 11.22 15.88
N PHE A 240 -20.28 10.76 14.76
CA PHE A 240 -19.62 9.47 14.70
C PHE A 240 -18.26 9.53 15.42
N ASP A 241 -18.14 8.84 16.56
CA ASP A 241 -16.85 8.64 17.23
C ASP A 241 -16.12 7.45 16.61
N TYR A 242 -15.08 7.72 15.82
CA TYR A 242 -14.22 6.71 15.19
C TYR A 242 -13.45 5.83 16.19
N ARG A 243 -13.60 6.07 17.50
CA ARG A 243 -12.83 5.42 18.57
C ARG A 243 -13.57 4.27 19.28
N ALA A 244 -14.77 3.89 18.87
CA ALA A 244 -15.65 3.13 19.77
C ALA A 244 -16.46 1.96 19.17
N TYR A 245 -16.08 1.35 18.04
CA TYR A 245 -16.67 0.03 17.72
C TYR A 245 -15.89 -1.07 18.47
N PRO A 246 -16.56 -1.87 19.32
CA PRO A 246 -16.01 -3.13 19.79
C PRO A 246 -15.62 -4.02 18.58
N ARG A 247 -14.51 -4.75 18.70
CA ARG A 247 -13.97 -5.57 17.59
C ARG A 247 -14.97 -6.64 17.12
N ASP A 248 -15.80 -7.13 18.03
CA ASP A 248 -16.88 -8.10 17.81
C ASP A 248 -18.10 -7.53 17.07
N GLU A 249 -18.19 -6.21 16.91
CA GLU A 249 -19.28 -5.55 16.19
C GLU A 249 -18.96 -5.27 14.72
N LEU A 250 -17.78 -5.64 14.23
CA LEU A 250 -17.38 -5.48 12.83
C LEU A 250 -17.14 -6.82 12.13
N ASN A 251 -17.65 -6.97 10.91
CA ASN A 251 -17.32 -8.04 9.99
C ASN A 251 -16.35 -7.53 8.93
N ALA A 252 -15.30 -8.31 8.68
CA ALA A 252 -14.39 -8.10 7.56
C ALA A 252 -14.92 -8.80 6.31
N TRP A 253 -14.91 -8.09 5.18
CA TRP A 253 -15.37 -8.57 3.88
C TRP A 253 -14.27 -8.40 2.86
N VAL A 254 -13.86 -9.50 2.24
CA VAL A 254 -12.74 -9.55 1.29
C VAL A 254 -13.28 -10.04 -0.06
N PRO A 255 -12.92 -9.40 -1.17
CA PRO A 255 -13.31 -9.86 -2.50
C PRO A 255 -12.52 -11.11 -2.88
N ASP A 256 -13.20 -12.05 -3.54
CA ASP A 256 -12.57 -13.14 -4.28
C ASP A 256 -12.12 -12.69 -5.68
N ASP A 257 -11.68 -13.64 -6.50
CA ASP A 257 -11.23 -13.39 -7.86
C ASP A 257 -12.35 -12.96 -8.83
N ASP A 258 -13.61 -13.21 -8.46
CA ASP A 258 -14.80 -12.86 -9.24
C ASP A 258 -15.46 -11.55 -8.74
N GLY A 259 -14.84 -10.89 -7.76
CA GLY A 259 -15.36 -9.66 -7.15
C GLY A 259 -16.53 -9.88 -6.20
N VAL A 260 -16.82 -11.13 -5.82
CA VAL A 260 -17.79 -11.47 -4.78
C VAL A 260 -17.09 -11.38 -3.43
N TYR A 261 -17.72 -10.71 -2.49
CA TYR A 261 -17.13 -10.50 -1.18
C TYR A 261 -17.56 -11.60 -0.22
N THR A 262 -16.59 -12.21 0.44
CA THR A 262 -16.82 -13.23 1.47
C THR A 262 -16.42 -12.70 2.82
N ARG A 263 -17.06 -13.22 3.87
CA ARG A 263 -16.70 -12.87 5.24
C ARG A 263 -15.32 -13.46 5.58
N ALA A 264 -14.34 -12.60 5.85
CA ALA A 264 -13.07 -13.03 6.41
C ALA A 264 -13.23 -13.28 7.92
N PRO A 265 -12.64 -14.33 8.48
CA PRO A 265 -12.75 -14.60 9.91
C PRO A 265 -12.14 -13.46 10.72
N THR A 266 -12.92 -12.90 11.64
CA THR A 266 -12.59 -11.74 12.48
C THR A 266 -11.63 -12.07 13.62
N ALA A 267 -11.50 -13.36 13.99
CA ALA A 267 -10.62 -13.81 15.07
C ALA A 267 -9.15 -13.66 14.68
N GLY A 268 -8.37 -13.07 15.59
CA GLY A 268 -6.96 -12.73 15.43
C GLY A 268 -6.18 -13.79 14.68
N ARG A 269 -5.77 -13.45 13.46
CA ARG A 269 -4.79 -14.24 12.74
C ARG A 269 -3.42 -13.80 13.22
N GLU A 270 -2.84 -14.62 14.09
CA GLU A 270 -1.39 -14.69 14.19
C GLU A 270 -0.86 -14.90 12.77
N LEU A 271 -0.06 -13.94 12.33
CA LEU A 271 0.71 -14.03 11.10
C LEU A 271 1.44 -15.38 11.15
N ALA A 272 1.43 -16.13 10.03
CA ALA A 272 1.93 -17.51 9.96
C ALA A 272 3.03 -17.79 11.00
N GLU A 273 2.76 -18.66 11.98
CA GLU A 273 3.68 -18.98 13.07
C GLU A 273 5.10 -19.17 12.51
N GLY A 274 6.05 -18.37 13.00
CA GLY A 274 7.46 -18.43 12.60
C GLY A 274 7.91 -17.45 11.51
N PHE A 275 7.02 -16.65 10.91
CA PHE A 275 7.47 -15.52 10.09
C PHE A 275 7.97 -14.38 10.99
N GLN A 276 9.30 -14.31 11.16
CA GLN A 276 9.92 -13.11 11.71
C GLN A 276 9.95 -12.03 10.65
N TRP A 277 9.11 -11.04 10.86
CA TRP A 277 9.20 -9.76 10.19
C TRP A 277 10.59 -9.17 10.36
N ASP A 278 11.25 -8.87 9.23
CA ASP A 278 12.46 -8.06 9.24
C ASP A 278 12.12 -6.67 9.83
N THR A 279 12.89 -6.25 10.83
CA THR A 279 12.74 -4.95 11.50
C THR A 279 12.99 -3.76 10.58
N ASP A 280 13.60 -4.04 9.41
CA ASP A 280 13.90 -3.05 8.38
C ASP A 280 12.82 -2.98 7.28
N SER A 281 11.67 -3.64 7.46
CA SER A 281 10.58 -3.63 6.47
C SER A 281 9.42 -2.73 6.88
N ASP A 282 9.34 -1.59 6.20
CA ASP A 282 8.45 -0.48 6.52
C ASP A 282 7.08 -0.61 5.87
N ARG A 283 6.04 -0.54 6.71
CA ARG A 283 4.67 -0.91 6.33
C ARG A 283 3.70 0.16 6.78
N VAL A 284 2.77 0.53 5.92
CA VAL A 284 1.65 1.37 6.31
C VAL A 284 0.37 0.61 6.01
N LEU A 285 -0.30 0.13 7.06
CA LEU A 285 -1.68 -0.30 6.92
C LEU A 285 -2.58 0.93 7.04
N SER A 286 -3.44 1.13 6.05
CA SER A 286 -4.32 2.30 5.95
C SER A 286 -5.78 1.88 6.03
N LEU A 287 -6.56 2.58 6.86
CA LEU A 287 -8.01 2.50 6.92
C LEU A 287 -8.61 3.84 6.51
N LEU A 288 -9.39 3.82 5.43
CA LEU A 288 -10.23 4.93 4.98
C LEU A 288 -11.63 4.75 5.55
N GLY A 289 -12.07 5.67 6.41
CA GLY A 289 -13.40 5.65 7.00
C GLY A 289 -14.51 5.75 5.95
N ALA A 290 -15.67 5.14 6.22
CA ALA A 290 -16.80 5.14 5.29
C ALA A 290 -17.23 6.55 4.81
N GLY A 291 -17.00 7.60 5.60
CA GLY A 291 -17.33 8.98 5.27
C GLY A 291 -16.57 9.58 4.08
N VAL A 292 -15.38 9.05 3.75
CA VAL A 292 -14.59 9.49 2.58
C VAL A 292 -14.86 8.64 1.34
N LEU A 293 -15.65 7.57 1.48
CA LEU A 293 -15.90 6.67 0.36
C LEU A 293 -16.96 7.27 -0.57
N ASP A 294 -16.62 7.35 -1.85
CA ASP A 294 -17.58 7.64 -2.91
C ASP A 294 -18.29 6.33 -3.28
N PRO A 295 -19.61 6.25 -3.11
CA PRO A 295 -20.35 5.06 -3.47
C PRO A 295 -20.86 5.10 -4.92
N ALA A 296 -20.41 6.06 -5.75
CA ALA A 296 -20.79 6.20 -7.16
C ALA A 296 -20.69 4.88 -7.94
#